data_AF-A0A381EEA8-F1
#
_entry.id   AF-A0A381EEA8-F1
#
_cell.length_a   1.000
_cell.length_b   1.000
_cell.length_c   1.000
_cell.angle_alpha   90.00
_cell.angle_beta   90.00
_cell.angle_gamma   90.00
#
_symmetry.space_group_name_H-M   'P 1'
#
loop_
_entity.id
_entity.type
_entity.pdbx_description
1 polymer ?
#
loop_
_entity_poly.entity_id
_entity_poly.type
_entity_poly.pdbx_seq_one_letter_code
_entity_poly.pdbx_strand_id
1 'polypeptide(L)'
;MTPYSEEDYYRDPNQRRAHDNYSLFLIGALIGWLTIPVGSLLAWRAGKVTASPVLASHYRYQAASSLWMLAAIALGIAGYHVLRYFDPIACPAGQVFAPPRPSTLALIAYILTLYLLWIARFWRGYKILATGCAIANPHTAWLPRPVSSANP
;
A
#
# COMPACT_ATOMS: atom_id res chain seq x y z
N MET A 1 22.04 26.76 -9.05
CA MET A 1 22.31 25.62 -8.17
C MET A 1 23.18 24.66 -8.95
N THR A 2 24.37 24.34 -8.45
CA THR A 2 25.23 23.31 -9.06
C THR A 2 24.54 21.94 -8.92
N PRO A 3 24.43 21.14 -9.99
CA PRO A 3 23.85 19.81 -9.89
C PRO A 3 24.72 18.92 -9.00
N TYR A 4 24.07 18.08 -8.19
CA TYR A 4 24.74 17.04 -7.40
C TYR A 4 25.48 16.07 -8.33
N SER A 5 26.77 15.90 -8.09
CA SER A 5 27.62 14.95 -8.81
C SER A 5 28.06 13.81 -7.88
N GLU A 6 28.51 12.70 -8.47
CA GLU A 6 29.04 11.57 -7.71
C GLU A 6 30.28 11.94 -6.88
N GLU A 7 31.07 12.93 -7.35
CA GLU A 7 32.22 13.45 -6.61
C GLU A 7 31.82 14.16 -5.31
N ASP A 8 30.63 14.79 -5.27
CA ASP A 8 30.13 15.50 -4.10
C ASP A 8 29.79 14.53 -2.95
N TYR A 9 29.44 13.28 -3.27
CA TYR A 9 29.25 12.22 -2.28
C TYR A 9 30.52 11.96 -1.45
N TYR A 10 31.68 12.04 -2.07
CA TYR A 10 32.96 11.75 -1.42
C TYR A 10 33.59 12.99 -0.78
N ARG A 11 33.30 14.20 -1.28
CA ARG A 11 33.90 15.45 -0.83
C ARG A 11 33.12 16.18 0.27
N ASP A 12 31.79 16.05 0.31
CA ASP A 12 30.93 16.77 1.26
C ASP A 12 30.20 15.81 2.21
N PRO A 13 30.60 15.74 3.51
CA PRO A 13 29.96 14.88 4.50
C PRO A 13 28.46 15.14 4.71
N ASN A 14 27.98 16.37 4.51
CA ASN A 14 26.56 16.70 4.68
C ASN A 14 25.74 16.18 3.50
N GLN A 15 26.24 16.33 2.28
CA GLN A 15 25.59 15.78 1.08
C GLN A 15 25.61 14.25 1.09
N ARG A 16 26.72 13.65 1.52
CA ARG A 16 26.81 12.21 1.76
C ARG A 16 25.73 11.72 2.73
N ARG A 17 25.58 12.38 3.88
CA ARG A 17 24.56 12.02 4.88
C ARG A 17 23.14 12.15 4.32
N ALA A 18 22.87 13.20 3.53
CA ALA A 18 21.58 13.38 2.87
C ALA A 18 21.32 12.25 1.86
N HIS A 19 22.32 11.90 1.04
CA HIS A 19 22.25 10.77 0.10
C HIS A 19 21.96 9.46 0.86
N ASP A 20 22.75 9.13 1.88
CA ASP A 20 22.60 7.89 2.65
C ASP A 20 21.20 7.78 3.27
N ASN A 21 20.67 8.88 3.82
CA ASN A 21 19.32 8.93 4.34
C ASN A 21 18.27 8.69 3.23
N TYR A 22 18.39 9.35 2.08
CA TYR A 22 17.49 9.14 0.95
C TYR A 22 17.54 7.69 0.44
N SER A 23 18.73 7.10 0.35
CA SER A 23 18.92 5.71 -0.04
C SER A 23 18.28 4.74 0.95
N LEU A 24 18.41 4.99 2.26
CA LEU A 24 17.73 4.20 3.29
C LEU A 24 16.20 4.27 3.15
N PHE A 25 15.66 5.48 2.97
CA PHE A 25 14.21 5.66 2.74
C PHE A 25 13.74 4.94 1.49
N LEU A 26 14.49 5.03 0.40
CA LEU A 26 14.17 4.37 -0.86
C LEU A 26 14.19 2.85 -0.72
N ILE A 27 15.24 2.28 -0.12
CA ILE A 27 15.36 0.84 0.12
C ILE A 27 14.21 0.36 1.02
N GLY A 28 13.93 1.06 2.10
CA GLY A 28 12.82 0.73 3.00
C GLY A 28 11.46 0.76 2.28
N ALA A 29 11.23 1.77 1.43
CA ALA A 29 10.04 1.85 0.60
C ALA A 29 9.97 0.68 -0.38
N LEU A 30 11.06 0.35 -1.09
CA LEU A 30 11.09 -0.77 -2.05
C LEU A 30 10.79 -2.10 -1.35
N ILE A 31 11.39 -2.37 -0.19
CA ILE A 31 11.11 -3.59 0.58
C ILE A 31 9.62 -3.65 0.97
N GLY A 32 9.08 -2.57 1.53
CA GLY A 32 7.66 -2.52 1.91
C GLY A 32 6.72 -2.72 0.73
N TRP A 33 6.95 -2.02 -0.38
CA TRP A 33 6.08 -2.04 -1.55
C TRP A 33 6.21 -3.32 -2.39
N LEU A 34 7.39 -3.96 -2.44
CA LEU A 34 7.60 -5.19 -3.22
C LEU A 34 7.21 -6.46 -2.47
N THR A 35 7.32 -6.48 -1.13
CA THR A 35 6.94 -7.65 -0.33
C THR A 35 5.45 -7.98 -0.43
N ILE A 36 4.60 -6.97 -0.57
CA ILE A 36 3.15 -7.11 -0.70
C ILE A 36 2.72 -7.85 -1.98
N PRO A 37 3.11 -7.43 -3.21
CA PRO A 37 2.76 -8.14 -4.44
C PRO A 37 3.41 -9.53 -4.48
N VAL A 38 4.66 -9.66 -4.01
CA VAL A 38 5.32 -10.98 -3.91
C VAL A 38 4.54 -11.91 -2.98
N GLY A 39 4.19 -11.47 -1.78
CA GLY A 39 3.37 -12.23 -0.84
C GLY A 39 2.01 -12.63 -1.42
N SER A 40 1.40 -11.75 -2.22
CA SER A 40 0.12 -12.03 -2.89
C SER A 40 0.25 -13.07 -4.01
N LEU A 41 1.34 -13.05 -4.77
CA LEU A 41 1.65 -14.08 -5.77
C LEU A 41 1.93 -15.44 -5.11
N LEU A 42 2.68 -15.44 -4.01
CA LEU A 42 2.94 -16.65 -3.22
C LEU A 42 1.64 -17.22 -2.65
N ALA A 43 0.78 -16.37 -2.09
CA ALA A 43 -0.55 -16.76 -1.60
C ALA A 43 -1.40 -17.35 -2.73
N TRP A 44 -1.44 -16.71 -3.90
CA TRP A 44 -2.17 -17.23 -5.05
C TRP A 44 -1.68 -18.61 -5.48
N ARG A 45 -0.35 -18.82 -5.53
CA ARG A 45 0.23 -20.13 -5.84
C ARG A 45 -0.11 -21.18 -4.79
N ALA A 46 0.04 -20.86 -3.50
CA ALA A 46 -0.31 -21.75 -2.40
C ALA A 46 -1.81 -22.11 -2.39
N GLY A 47 -2.68 -21.16 -2.73
CA GLY A 47 -4.12 -21.34 -2.83
C GLY A 47 -4.57 -22.31 -3.92
N LYS A 48 -3.75 -22.57 -4.96
CA LYS A 48 -4.06 -23.55 -6.01
C LYS A 48 -3.81 -25.00 -5.58
N VAL A 49 -2.91 -25.21 -4.63
CA VAL A 49 -2.43 -26.55 -4.24
C VAL A 49 -2.94 -26.99 -2.88
N THR A 50 -3.47 -26.07 -2.06
CA THR A 50 -3.96 -26.41 -0.73
C THR A 50 -5.27 -27.20 -0.79
N ALA A 51 -5.36 -28.28 -0.02
CA ALA A 51 -6.59 -29.05 0.16
C ALA A 51 -7.50 -28.50 1.27
N SER A 52 -6.95 -27.69 2.18
CA SER A 52 -7.71 -27.13 3.31
C SER A 52 -8.61 -25.98 2.83
N PRO A 53 -9.94 -26.07 2.98
CA PRO A 53 -10.85 -24.99 2.60
C PRO A 53 -10.64 -23.73 3.43
N VAL A 54 -10.21 -23.89 4.69
CA VAL A 54 -9.84 -22.78 5.59
C VAL A 54 -8.65 -22.04 5.01
N LEU A 55 -7.53 -22.72 4.75
CA LEU A 55 -6.32 -22.09 4.20
C LEU A 55 -6.57 -21.51 2.80
N ALA A 56 -7.35 -22.20 1.95
CA ALA A 56 -7.73 -21.71 0.63
C ALA A 56 -8.42 -20.33 0.70
N SER A 57 -9.31 -20.12 1.69
CA SER A 57 -9.98 -18.83 1.87
C SER A 57 -9.00 -17.70 2.24
N HIS A 58 -8.01 -17.97 3.09
CA HIS A 58 -6.98 -17.00 3.48
C HIS A 58 -6.06 -16.65 2.31
N TYR A 59 -5.63 -17.64 1.53
CA TYR A 59 -4.81 -17.41 0.35
C TYR A 59 -5.53 -16.60 -0.74
N ARG A 60 -6.82 -16.91 -0.99
CA ARG A 60 -7.66 -16.12 -1.91
C ARG A 60 -7.81 -14.69 -1.43
N TYR A 61 -7.99 -14.49 -0.12
CA TYR A 61 -8.10 -13.16 0.48
C TYR A 61 -6.81 -12.34 0.36
N GLN A 62 -5.65 -12.96 0.62
CA GLN A 62 -4.35 -12.32 0.44
C GLN A 62 -4.13 -11.92 -1.03
N ALA A 63 -4.40 -12.83 -1.97
CA ALA A 63 -4.26 -12.56 -3.40
C ALA A 63 -5.21 -11.45 -3.89
N ALA A 64 -6.49 -11.48 -3.47
CA ALA A 64 -7.47 -10.47 -3.84
C ALA A 64 -7.21 -9.10 -3.20
N SER A 65 -6.58 -9.05 -2.02
CA SER A 65 -6.32 -7.79 -1.30
C SER A 65 -5.42 -6.83 -2.09
N SER A 66 -4.42 -7.35 -2.80
CA SER A 66 -3.55 -6.52 -3.64
C SER A 66 -4.25 -5.97 -4.88
N LEU A 67 -5.20 -6.73 -5.45
CA LEU A 67 -6.02 -6.23 -6.56
C LEU A 67 -6.92 -5.07 -6.13
N TRP A 68 -7.57 -5.20 -4.97
CA TRP A 68 -8.38 -4.12 -4.42
C TRP A 68 -7.56 -2.88 -4.10
N MET A 69 -6.34 -3.05 -3.56
CA MET A 69 -5.51 -1.90 -3.28
C MET A 69 -4.98 -1.23 -4.55
N LEU A 70 -4.67 -2.01 -5.60
CA LEU A 70 -4.33 -1.45 -6.90
C LEU A 70 -5.48 -0.59 -7.45
N ALA A 71 -6.72 -1.09 -7.36
CA ALA A 71 -7.90 -0.33 -7.77
C ALA A 71 -8.09 0.94 -6.93
N ALA A 72 -7.88 0.88 -5.61
CA ALA A 72 -7.94 2.04 -4.74
C ALA A 72 -6.84 3.07 -5.06
N ILE A 73 -5.61 2.64 -5.31
CA ILE A 73 -4.52 3.54 -5.72
C ILE A 73 -4.86 4.22 -7.04
N ALA A 74 -5.38 3.48 -8.04
CA ALA A 74 -5.80 4.04 -9.31
C ALA A 74 -6.92 5.08 -9.14
N LEU A 75 -7.90 4.82 -8.27
CA LEU A 75 -8.94 5.77 -7.89
C LEU A 75 -8.38 7.01 -7.20
N GLY A 76 -7.38 6.85 -6.31
CA GLY A 76 -6.69 7.96 -5.67
C GLY A 76 -5.96 8.87 -6.66
N ILE A 77 -5.27 8.27 -7.64
CA ILE A 77 -4.59 9.03 -8.72
C ILE A 77 -5.62 9.78 -9.57
N ALA A 78 -6.69 9.11 -10.01
CA ALA A 78 -7.75 9.75 -10.79
C ALA A 78 -8.43 10.87 -10.00
N GLY A 79 -8.80 10.60 -8.74
CA GLY A 79 -9.40 11.59 -7.83
C GLY A 79 -8.48 12.79 -7.59
N TYR A 80 -7.17 12.57 -7.45
CA TYR A 80 -6.20 13.65 -7.35
C TYR A 80 -6.20 14.55 -8.59
N HIS A 81 -6.20 13.98 -9.80
CA HIS A 81 -6.28 14.76 -11.03
C HIS A 81 -7.59 15.54 -11.17
N VAL A 82 -8.72 14.94 -10.78
CA VAL A 82 -10.02 15.60 -10.77
C VAL A 82 -10.02 16.77 -9.77
N LEU A 83 -9.59 16.54 -8.53
CA LEU A 83 -9.50 17.60 -7.51
C LEU A 83 -8.60 18.74 -7.96
N ARG A 84 -7.50 18.40 -8.64
CA ARG A 84 -6.54 19.38 -9.17
C ARG A 84 -7.13 20.25 -10.28
N TYR A 85 -8.12 19.78 -11.02
CA TYR A 85 -8.83 20.60 -12.01
C TYR A 85 -9.62 21.74 -11.34
N PHE A 86 -10.10 21.52 -10.12
CA PHE A 86 -10.89 22.49 -9.35
C PHE A 86 -10.06 23.26 -8.31
N ASP A 87 -8.73 23.09 -8.30
CA ASP A 87 -7.88 23.80 -7.34
C ASP A 87 -7.90 25.32 -7.66
N PRO A 88 -8.31 26.18 -6.71
CA PRO A 88 -8.39 27.62 -6.92
C PRO A 88 -7.00 28.31 -6.94
N ILE A 89 -5.91 27.55 -6.76
CA ILE A 89 -4.56 28.06 -6.58
C ILE A 89 -3.68 27.63 -7.76
N ALA A 90 -3.30 28.60 -8.61
CA ALA A 90 -2.33 28.38 -9.69
C ALA A 90 -0.92 28.13 -9.13
N CYS A 91 -0.20 27.16 -9.72
CA CYS A 91 1.09 26.70 -9.22
C CYS A 91 2.24 27.05 -10.18
N PRO A 92 3.39 27.53 -9.66
CA PRO A 92 4.65 27.54 -10.40
C PRO A 92 5.07 26.11 -10.74
N ALA A 93 5.44 25.86 -12.00
CA ALA A 93 5.88 24.53 -12.45
C ALA A 93 6.97 23.95 -11.51
N GLY A 94 6.79 22.70 -11.06
CA GLY A 94 7.74 21.99 -10.19
C GLY A 94 7.42 22.01 -8.69
N GLN A 95 6.45 22.79 -8.20
CA GLN A 95 6.09 22.82 -6.77
C GLN A 95 4.77 22.08 -6.48
N VAL A 96 4.82 20.74 -6.46
CA VAL A 96 3.63 19.90 -6.25
C VAL A 96 3.05 20.02 -4.83
N PHE A 97 3.88 20.33 -3.83
CA PHE A 97 3.49 20.37 -2.41
C PHE A 97 3.38 21.78 -1.83
N ALA A 98 3.72 22.83 -2.58
CA ALA A 98 3.67 24.21 -2.12
C ALA A 98 2.81 25.08 -3.07
N PRO A 99 1.89 25.91 -2.55
CA PRO A 99 1.33 25.88 -1.18
C PRO A 99 0.52 24.60 -0.89
N PRO A 100 0.22 24.24 0.37
CA PRO A 100 -0.60 23.06 0.71
C PRO A 100 -2.01 23.21 0.14
N ARG A 101 -2.36 22.38 -0.84
CA ARG A 101 -3.67 22.42 -1.53
C ARG A 101 -4.66 21.45 -0.89
N PRO A 102 -5.97 21.76 -0.95
CA PRO A 102 -6.99 20.78 -0.60
C PRO A 102 -6.83 19.46 -1.35
N SER A 103 -6.46 19.48 -2.63
CA SER A 103 -6.17 18.28 -3.43
C SER A 103 -4.99 17.45 -2.89
N THR A 104 -3.89 18.11 -2.53
CA THR A 104 -2.69 17.47 -1.95
C THR A 104 -2.97 16.92 -0.55
N LEU A 105 -3.67 17.67 0.30
CA LEU A 105 -4.07 17.22 1.64
C LEU A 105 -5.06 16.05 1.55
N ALA A 106 -6.02 16.10 0.64
CA ALA A 106 -6.94 15.00 0.38
C ALA A 106 -6.21 13.74 -0.10
N LEU A 107 -5.21 13.89 -1.00
CA LEU A 107 -4.38 12.76 -1.42
C LEU A 107 -3.57 12.17 -0.27
N ILE A 108 -2.95 13.00 0.58
CA ILE A 108 -2.23 12.52 1.77
C ILE A 108 -3.17 11.76 2.69
N ALA A 109 -4.32 12.34 3.04
CA ALA A 109 -5.32 11.70 3.88
C ALA A 109 -5.83 10.37 3.28
N TYR A 110 -6.03 10.34 1.96
CA TYR A 110 -6.42 9.15 1.23
C TYR A 110 -5.36 8.04 1.32
N ILE A 111 -4.09 8.36 1.07
CA ILE A 111 -2.97 7.40 1.15
C ILE A 111 -2.85 6.84 2.58
N LEU A 112 -2.92 7.70 3.60
CA LEU A 112 -2.88 7.26 5.00
C LEU A 112 -4.05 6.33 5.33
N THR A 113 -5.25 6.67 4.86
CA THR A 113 -6.45 5.85 5.07
C THR A 113 -6.31 4.49 4.42
N LEU A 114 -5.83 4.43 3.18
CA LEU A 114 -5.57 3.17 2.49
C LEU A 114 -4.53 2.32 3.20
N TYR A 115 -3.44 2.94 3.68
CA TYR A 115 -2.40 2.23 4.41
C TYR A 115 -2.91 1.64 5.73
N LEU A 116 -3.67 2.42 6.51
CA LEU A 116 -4.31 1.96 7.74
C LEU A 116 -5.31 0.84 7.47
N LEU A 117 -6.12 0.96 6.42
CA LEU A 117 -7.04 -0.08 5.99
C LEU A 117 -6.29 -1.35 5.62
N TRP A 118 -5.14 -1.24 4.95
CA TRP A 118 -4.31 -2.40 4.59
C TRP A 118 -3.82 -3.15 5.82
N ILE A 119 -3.28 -2.43 6.80
CA ILE A 119 -2.82 -3.01 8.07
C ILE A 119 -3.99 -3.69 8.78
N ALA A 120 -5.12 -3.01 8.92
CA ALA A 120 -6.31 -3.55 9.59
C ALA A 120 -6.83 -4.82 8.90
N ARG A 121 -6.82 -4.85 7.57
CA ARG A 121 -7.22 -6.00 6.74
C ARG A 121 -6.37 -7.23 7.01
N PHE A 122 -5.04 -7.11 6.98
CA PHE A 122 -4.15 -8.25 7.22
C PHE A 122 -4.12 -8.67 8.68
N TRP A 123 -4.11 -7.70 9.60
CA TRP A 123 -4.18 -7.96 11.04
C TRP A 123 -5.44 -8.77 11.40
N ARG A 124 -6.59 -8.38 10.87
CA ARG A 124 -7.84 -9.12 11.09
C ARG A 124 -7.84 -10.49 10.41
N GLY A 125 -7.29 -10.60 9.19
CA GLY A 125 -7.12 -11.90 8.52
C GLY A 125 -6.27 -12.87 9.34
N TYR A 126 -5.14 -12.40 9.88
CA TYR A 126 -4.28 -13.18 10.78
C TYR A 126 -5.02 -13.62 12.05
N LYS A 127 -5.80 -12.74 12.68
CA LYS A 127 -6.63 -13.11 13.85
C LYS A 127 -7.64 -14.21 13.52
N ILE A 128 -8.29 -14.15 12.36
CA ILE A 128 -9.25 -15.18 11.91
C ILE A 128 -8.52 -16.50 11.63
N LEU A 129 -7.31 -16.46 11.06
CA LEU A 129 -6.50 -17.64 10.84
C LEU A 129 -6.11 -18.30 12.16
N ALA A 130 -5.72 -17.51 13.15
CA ALA A 130 -5.32 -17.99 14.48
C ALA A 130 -6.44 -18.72 15.22
N THR A 131 -7.72 -18.40 14.93
CA THR A 131 -8.87 -19.12 15.48
C THR A 131 -9.27 -20.36 14.66
N GLY A 132 -8.53 -20.70 13.60
CA GLY A 132 -8.84 -21.83 12.72
C GLY A 132 -10.05 -21.60 11.80
N CYS A 133 -10.56 -20.37 11.72
CA CYS A 133 -11.74 -20.06 10.92
C CYS A 133 -11.37 -19.70 9.47
N ALA A 134 -12.26 -20.07 8.54
CA ALA A 134 -12.20 -19.59 7.17
C ALA A 134 -12.65 -18.11 7.07
N ILE A 135 -12.21 -17.39 6.04
CA ILE A 135 -12.72 -16.06 5.72
C ILE A 135 -13.98 -16.17 4.87
N ALA A 136 -15.07 -15.56 5.35
CA ALA A 136 -16.29 -15.35 4.59
C ALA A 136 -16.03 -14.33 3.47
N ASN A 137 -16.39 -14.69 2.23
CA ASN A 137 -16.19 -13.86 1.04
C ASN A 137 -14.74 -13.37 0.88
N PRO A 138 -13.78 -14.25 0.57
CA PRO A 138 -12.37 -13.91 0.53
C PRO A 138 -12.03 -12.83 -0.52
N HIS A 139 -12.89 -12.61 -1.51
CA HIS A 139 -12.70 -11.57 -2.52
C HIS A 139 -13.18 -10.17 -2.08
N THR A 140 -13.52 -9.96 -0.80
CA THR A 140 -14.05 -8.69 -0.30
C THR A 140 -13.01 -7.55 -0.24
N ALA A 141 -13.44 -6.35 -0.63
CA ALA A 141 -12.70 -5.08 -0.44
C ALA A 141 -12.76 -4.56 1.01
N TRP A 142 -13.61 -5.15 1.85
CA TRP A 142 -13.80 -4.76 3.25
C TRP A 142 -13.03 -5.64 4.24
N LEU A 143 -13.06 -5.29 5.52
CA LEU A 143 -12.47 -6.11 6.57
C LEU A 143 -13.01 -7.55 6.53
N PRO A 144 -12.14 -8.57 6.66
CA PRO A 144 -12.53 -9.96 6.53
C PRO A 144 -13.39 -10.37 7.73
N ARG A 145 -14.36 -11.24 7.51
CA ARG A 145 -15.21 -11.82 8.55
C ARG A 145 -14.98 -13.32 8.62
N PRO A 146 -15.00 -13.94 9.80
CA PRO A 146 -14.97 -15.40 9.89
C PRO A 146 -16.26 -15.98 9.28
N VAL A 147 -16.17 -17.15 8.65
CA VAL A 147 -17.35 -17.97 8.36
C VAL A 147 -17.95 -18.37 9.70
N SER A 148 -19.25 -18.06 9.90
CA SER A 148 -19.96 -18.50 11.10
C SER A 148 -19.97 -20.02 11.10
N SER A 149 -19.40 -20.64 12.13
CA SER A 149 -19.65 -22.05 12.42
C SER A 149 -21.13 -22.14 12.81
N ALA A 150 -22.00 -22.41 11.83
CA ALA A 150 -23.19 -23.18 12.15
C ALA A 150 -22.63 -24.51 12.69
N ASN A 151 -22.73 -24.71 14.01
CA ASN A 151 -22.36 -25.98 14.61
C ASN A 151 -23.16 -27.11 13.95
N PRO A 152 -22.58 -28.32 13.84
CA PRO A 152 -23.25 -29.50 13.29
C PRO A 152 -24.55 -29.85 14.00
#